data_AF-A0A6J0UZR4-F1
#
_entry.id   AF-A0A6J0UZR4-F1
#
_cell.length_a   1.000
_cell.length_b   1.000
_cell.length_c   1.000
_cell.angle_alpha   90.00
_cell.angle_beta   90.00
_cell.angle_gamma   90.00
#
_symmetry.space_group_name_H-M   'P 1'
#
loop_
_entity.id
_entity.type
_entity.pdbx_description
1 polymer ?
#
loop_
_entity_poly.entity_id
_entity_poly.type
_entity_poly.pdbx_seq_one_letter_code
_entity_poly.pdbx_strand_id
1 'polypeptide(L)'
;MIPENFPVTQEMVAGPLGDFTTLKDELKKGTIYLADYKILEDVPTIQVNGKQQYIAAPLCLLHQKPTGEVIPLAIQLSQHAGSQSPIFLPTDEEWIWTLAKTWVRNAEFHVHEVIAHLLRGHLMAEIFTVATLRQLPMCHPVYKLLIPHLRYSIHINVLARTFLICQGGTFDRAIAIGRKGLAVLLKKALENLTYTHLCLPDDIEARGVSSLLDYHYRDDGLKIWDAIESFVTGVVELYYQNNLAVQRDYELQAWVCDIFTKGFLARRTSGIPSSIRSVPELIKFLTMIIFTCSAHHAAVNSGQFEMGAFMPNLPASMRKPPPTMKAPVSLEDFLDTIPEMNSTSQVLSVLWVLRNENFDMKPLGEYDEEHFVEEEPKQLVTAFQARLAHISEGIKKRNMSLELPYTYLDPPNIENSTTI
;
A
#
# COMPACT_ATOMS: atom_id res chain seq x y z
N MET A 1 -21.07 5.42 8.62
CA MET A 1 -22.39 5.25 7.97
C MET A 1 -22.20 4.43 6.71
N ILE A 2 -23.22 3.70 6.26
CA ILE A 2 -23.16 2.94 5.00
C ILE A 2 -23.42 3.91 3.83
N PRO A 3 -22.64 3.85 2.73
CA PRO A 3 -22.88 4.69 1.56
C PRO A 3 -24.27 4.46 0.93
N GLU A 4 -24.92 5.51 0.44
CA GLU A 4 -26.25 5.42 -0.18
C GLU A 4 -26.28 4.52 -1.42
N ASN A 5 -25.17 4.45 -2.14
CA ASN A 5 -25.00 3.57 -3.30
C ASN A 5 -24.73 2.10 -2.93
N PHE A 6 -24.75 1.76 -1.63
CA PHE A 6 -24.61 0.40 -1.13
C PHE A 6 -25.76 0.06 -0.16
N PRO A 7 -26.97 -0.24 -0.66
CA PRO A 7 -28.19 -0.34 0.14
C PRO A 7 -28.29 -1.67 0.93
N VAL A 8 -27.29 -1.97 1.76
CA VAL A 8 -27.31 -3.12 2.67
C VAL A 8 -28.34 -2.88 3.77
N THR A 9 -29.23 -3.84 3.98
CA THR A 9 -30.27 -3.77 5.01
C THR A 9 -29.95 -4.65 6.21
N GLN A 10 -30.63 -4.43 7.34
CA GLN A 10 -30.52 -5.28 8.53
C GLN A 10 -30.80 -6.74 8.18
N GLU A 11 -31.86 -7.00 7.40
CA GLU A 11 -32.32 -8.35 7.06
C GLU A 11 -31.28 -9.13 6.26
N MET A 12 -30.52 -8.45 5.40
CA MET A 12 -29.46 -9.07 4.61
C MET A 12 -28.32 -9.62 5.49
N VAL A 13 -27.97 -8.91 6.55
CA VAL A 13 -26.80 -9.23 7.38
C VAL A 13 -27.14 -9.79 8.76
N ALA A 14 -28.43 -9.93 9.09
CA ALA A 14 -28.89 -10.45 10.37
C ALA A 14 -28.32 -11.84 10.68
N GLY A 15 -28.33 -12.76 9.71
CA GLY A 15 -27.79 -14.10 9.88
C GLY A 15 -26.30 -14.10 10.27
N PRO A 16 -25.40 -13.50 9.47
CA PRO A 16 -23.98 -13.39 9.80
C PRO A 16 -23.66 -12.59 11.08
N LEU A 17 -24.50 -11.62 11.46
CA LEU A 17 -24.34 -10.85 12.71
C LEU A 17 -24.80 -11.62 13.95
N GLY A 18 -25.71 -12.58 13.79
CA GLY A 18 -26.34 -13.33 14.87
C GLY A 18 -27.44 -12.55 15.60
N ASP A 19 -28.12 -13.22 16.54
CA ASP A 19 -29.37 -12.74 17.15
C ASP A 19 -29.18 -11.68 18.24
N PHE A 20 -27.94 -11.43 18.67
CA PHE A 20 -27.65 -10.57 19.83
C PHE A 20 -27.33 -9.11 19.46
N THR A 21 -27.35 -8.76 18.18
CA THR A 21 -27.01 -7.41 17.72
C THR A 21 -27.76 -7.03 16.45
N THR A 22 -27.65 -5.76 16.06
CA THR A 22 -28.15 -5.24 14.80
C THR A 22 -27.04 -4.50 14.06
N LEU A 23 -27.16 -4.38 12.75
CA LEU A 23 -26.30 -3.55 11.90
C LEU A 23 -26.22 -2.11 12.42
N LYS A 24 -27.34 -1.56 12.91
CA LYS A 24 -27.39 -0.23 13.52
C LYS A 24 -26.55 -0.16 14.79
N ASP A 25 -26.58 -1.19 15.62
CA ASP A 25 -25.82 -1.22 16.86
C ASP A 25 -24.32 -1.45 16.60
N GLU A 26 -23.95 -2.34 15.67
CA GLU A 26 -22.56 -2.52 15.26
C GLU A 26 -21.97 -1.27 14.59
N LEU A 27 -22.75 -0.54 13.78
CA LEU A 27 -22.35 0.76 13.24
C LEU A 27 -22.07 1.80 14.35
N LYS A 28 -22.86 1.79 15.43
CA LYS A 28 -22.62 2.68 16.59
C LYS A 28 -21.42 2.25 17.41
N LYS A 29 -21.16 0.94 17.51
CA LYS A 29 -19.97 0.39 18.20
C LYS A 29 -18.68 0.66 17.43
N GLY A 30 -18.77 0.90 16.12
CA GLY A 30 -17.59 1.13 15.27
C GLY A 30 -16.88 -0.16 14.85
N THR A 31 -17.60 -1.28 14.81
CA THR A 31 -17.10 -2.62 14.43
C THR A 31 -17.38 -2.98 12.96
N ILE A 32 -18.04 -2.09 12.22
CA ILE A 32 -18.33 -2.24 10.80
C ILE A 32 -17.33 -1.41 9.99
N TYR A 33 -16.67 -2.07 9.04
CA TYR A 33 -15.67 -1.49 8.15
C TYR A 33 -16.11 -1.59 6.69
N LEU A 34 -15.51 -0.79 5.83
CA LEU A 34 -15.80 -0.77 4.39
C LEU A 34 -14.51 -0.75 3.59
N ALA A 35 -14.38 -1.67 2.63
CA ALA A 35 -13.43 -1.55 1.54
C ALA A 35 -14.18 -1.09 0.29
N ASP A 36 -13.87 0.12 -0.18
CA ASP A 36 -14.49 0.76 -1.34
C ASP A 36 -13.48 0.92 -2.48
N TYR A 37 -13.75 0.25 -3.60
CA TYR A 37 -12.90 0.22 -4.78
C TYR A 37 -13.38 1.15 -5.89
N LYS A 38 -14.14 2.20 -5.54
CA LYS A 38 -14.62 3.23 -6.48
C LYS A 38 -13.55 3.78 -7.42
N ILE A 39 -12.30 3.82 -6.99
CA ILE A 39 -11.18 4.29 -7.82
C ILE A 39 -11.00 3.50 -9.13
N LEU A 40 -11.49 2.25 -9.18
CA LEU A 40 -11.46 1.37 -10.35
C LEU A 40 -12.61 1.60 -11.33
N GLU A 41 -13.63 2.37 -10.95
CA GLU A 41 -14.73 2.76 -11.85
C GLU A 41 -14.15 3.38 -13.13
N ASP A 42 -14.70 3.05 -14.30
CA ASP A 42 -14.25 3.53 -15.62
C ASP A 42 -12.77 3.27 -15.97
N VAL A 43 -12.04 2.42 -15.24
CA VAL A 43 -10.70 2.02 -15.66
C VAL A 43 -10.83 1.05 -16.84
N PRO A 44 -10.25 1.37 -18.02
CA PRO A 44 -10.42 0.54 -19.21
C PRO A 44 -9.67 -0.78 -19.05
N THR A 45 -10.26 -1.84 -19.62
CA THR A 45 -9.65 -3.16 -19.72
C THR A 45 -9.21 -3.48 -21.13
N ILE A 46 -8.40 -4.52 -21.28
CA ILE A 46 -7.84 -4.96 -22.56
C ILE A 46 -8.30 -6.37 -22.92
N GLN A 47 -7.95 -6.81 -24.13
CA GLN A 47 -7.98 -8.22 -24.47
C GLN A 47 -6.63 -8.85 -24.13
N VAL A 48 -6.68 -10.01 -23.50
CA VAL A 48 -5.52 -10.88 -23.28
C VAL A 48 -5.78 -12.18 -24.02
N ASN A 49 -4.83 -12.63 -24.84
CA ASN A 49 -4.96 -13.82 -25.72
C ASN A 49 -6.24 -13.80 -26.59
N GLY A 50 -6.64 -12.62 -27.08
CA GLY A 50 -7.83 -12.44 -27.90
C GLY A 50 -9.17 -12.53 -27.13
N LYS A 51 -9.15 -12.61 -25.79
CA LYS A 51 -10.34 -12.62 -24.94
C LYS A 51 -10.45 -11.32 -24.16
N GLN A 52 -11.64 -10.73 -24.14
CA GLN A 52 -11.91 -9.54 -23.33
C GLN A 52 -11.72 -9.85 -21.85
N GLN A 53 -10.97 -8.98 -21.16
CA GLN A 53 -10.81 -9.03 -19.71
C GLN A 53 -11.71 -8.01 -19.02
N TYR A 54 -11.97 -8.24 -17.74
CA TYR A 54 -12.91 -7.48 -16.93
C TYR A 54 -12.32 -7.18 -15.57
N ILE A 55 -12.74 -6.06 -14.99
CA ILE A 55 -12.53 -5.67 -13.60
C ILE A 55 -13.87 -5.25 -13.00
N ALA A 56 -13.93 -5.15 -11.68
CA ALA A 56 -15.05 -4.61 -10.93
C ALA A 56 -14.62 -3.39 -10.10
N ALA A 57 -15.58 -2.60 -9.63
CA ALA A 57 -15.35 -1.55 -8.63
C ALA A 57 -16.20 -1.83 -7.38
N PRO A 58 -15.88 -2.90 -6.64
CA PRO A 58 -16.76 -3.40 -5.58
C PRO A 58 -16.83 -2.48 -4.34
N LEU A 59 -17.85 -2.74 -3.53
CA LEU A 59 -17.98 -2.32 -2.14
C LEU A 59 -18.08 -3.58 -1.27
N CYS A 60 -17.22 -3.71 -0.27
CA CYS A 60 -17.20 -4.86 0.65
C CYS A 60 -17.42 -4.37 2.08
N LEU A 61 -18.57 -4.73 2.66
CA LEU A 61 -18.88 -4.45 4.06
C LEU A 61 -18.27 -5.54 4.93
N LEU A 62 -17.52 -5.16 5.96
CA LEU A 62 -16.86 -6.08 6.88
C LEU A 62 -17.31 -5.84 8.32
N HIS A 63 -17.21 -6.87 9.15
CA HIS A 63 -17.51 -6.82 10.58
C HIS A 63 -16.37 -7.43 11.38
N GLN A 64 -15.86 -6.67 12.35
CA GLN A 64 -14.96 -7.18 13.37
C GLN A 64 -15.75 -7.86 14.48
N LYS A 65 -15.56 -9.17 14.63
CA LYS A 65 -16.10 -9.92 15.75
C LYS A 65 -15.39 -9.56 17.06
N PRO A 66 -16.02 -9.85 18.22
CA PRO A 66 -15.35 -9.73 19.52
C PRO A 66 -14.07 -10.56 19.67
N THR A 67 -13.92 -11.61 18.86
CA THR A 67 -12.71 -12.46 18.79
C THR A 67 -11.54 -11.80 18.06
N GLY A 68 -11.74 -10.65 17.41
CA GLY A 68 -10.74 -9.94 16.62
C GLY A 68 -10.88 -10.14 15.10
N GLU A 69 -11.41 -11.30 14.69
CA GLU A 69 -11.60 -11.65 13.27
C GLU A 69 -12.44 -10.61 12.51
N VAL A 70 -11.97 -10.21 11.33
CA VAL A 70 -12.72 -9.34 10.41
C VAL A 70 -13.28 -10.19 9.27
N ILE A 71 -14.61 -10.25 9.17
CA ILE A 71 -15.31 -11.08 8.18
C ILE A 71 -16.16 -10.25 7.21
N PRO A 72 -16.25 -10.63 5.92
CA PRO A 72 -17.14 -9.97 4.96
C PRO A 72 -18.62 -10.28 5.26
N LEU A 73 -19.45 -9.25 5.33
CA LEU A 73 -20.90 -9.34 5.50
C LEU A 73 -21.69 -9.22 4.20
N ALA A 74 -21.23 -8.36 3.30
CA ALA A 74 -21.94 -8.05 2.05
C ALA A 74 -20.96 -7.54 1.00
N ILE A 75 -21.19 -7.91 -0.26
CA ILE A 75 -20.39 -7.46 -1.40
C ILE A 75 -21.32 -6.99 -2.51
N GLN A 76 -21.12 -5.78 -3.01
CA GLN A 76 -21.71 -5.30 -4.26
C GLN A 76 -20.58 -5.10 -5.27
N LEU A 77 -20.68 -5.64 -6.49
CA LEU A 77 -19.58 -5.65 -7.46
C LEU A 77 -19.50 -4.38 -8.35
N SER A 78 -20.40 -3.42 -8.13
CA SER A 78 -20.44 -2.14 -8.83
C SER A 78 -20.72 -1.00 -7.85
N GLN A 79 -20.31 0.21 -8.22
CA GLN A 79 -20.64 1.45 -7.52
C GLN A 79 -22.09 1.89 -7.71
N HIS A 80 -22.83 1.28 -8.66
CA HIS A 80 -24.22 1.59 -8.92
C HIS A 80 -25.12 0.49 -8.40
N ALA A 81 -25.99 0.84 -7.44
CA ALA A 81 -27.04 -0.06 -6.97
C ALA A 81 -28.10 -0.25 -8.06
N GLY A 82 -28.68 -1.46 -8.13
CA GLY A 82 -29.75 -1.76 -9.08
C GLY A 82 -29.97 -3.25 -9.25
N SER A 83 -30.99 -3.62 -10.04
CA SER A 83 -31.35 -5.03 -10.27
C SER A 83 -30.27 -5.86 -10.97
N GLN A 84 -29.32 -5.20 -11.67
CA GLN A 84 -28.16 -5.82 -12.31
C GLN A 84 -26.89 -5.81 -11.45
N SER A 85 -26.97 -5.29 -10.23
CA SER A 85 -25.86 -5.20 -9.28
C SER A 85 -26.33 -5.74 -7.92
N PRO A 86 -26.53 -7.06 -7.80
CA PRO A 86 -27.02 -7.66 -6.58
C PRO A 86 -25.99 -7.52 -5.45
N ILE A 87 -26.48 -7.46 -4.21
CA ILE A 87 -25.65 -7.54 -3.01
C ILE A 87 -25.49 -9.03 -2.66
N PHE A 88 -24.29 -9.55 -2.84
CA PHE A 88 -23.90 -10.91 -2.49
C PHE A 88 -23.64 -11.03 -0.98
N LEU A 89 -24.05 -12.14 -0.40
CA LEU A 89 -24.03 -12.40 1.04
C LEU A 89 -23.36 -13.75 1.34
N PRO A 90 -22.79 -13.94 2.54
CA PRO A 90 -22.29 -15.24 2.98
C PRO A 90 -23.32 -16.36 3.01
N THR A 91 -24.61 -16.02 2.99
CA THR A 91 -25.75 -16.95 2.97
C THR A 91 -26.18 -17.35 1.55
N ASP A 92 -25.60 -16.75 0.52
CA ASP A 92 -25.80 -17.19 -0.87
C ASP A 92 -25.06 -18.52 -1.12
N GLU A 93 -25.35 -19.18 -2.25
CA GLU A 93 -24.69 -20.44 -2.61
C GLU A 93 -23.16 -20.29 -2.67
N GLU A 94 -22.45 -21.37 -2.33
CA GLU A 94 -21.00 -21.40 -2.10
C GLU A 94 -20.19 -20.73 -3.22
N TRP A 95 -20.46 -21.11 -4.47
CA TRP A 95 -19.68 -20.64 -5.62
C TRP A 95 -19.98 -19.22 -6.05
N ILE A 96 -21.23 -18.74 -5.91
CA ILE A 96 -21.55 -17.34 -6.23
C ILE A 96 -20.96 -16.40 -5.16
N TRP A 97 -20.98 -16.82 -3.88
CA TRP A 97 -20.31 -16.07 -2.82
C TRP A 97 -18.78 -16.10 -2.97
N THR A 98 -18.22 -17.24 -3.34
CA THR A 98 -16.78 -17.37 -3.63
C THR A 98 -16.38 -16.49 -4.79
N LEU A 99 -17.14 -16.48 -5.89
CA LEU A 99 -16.89 -15.61 -7.03
C LEU A 99 -16.97 -14.12 -6.65
N ALA A 100 -17.96 -13.71 -5.85
CA ALA A 100 -18.07 -12.33 -5.37
C ALA A 100 -16.83 -11.89 -4.56
N LYS A 101 -16.32 -12.76 -3.67
CA LYS A 101 -15.06 -12.52 -2.95
C LYS A 101 -13.87 -12.46 -3.90
N THR A 102 -13.78 -13.35 -4.89
CA THR A 102 -12.70 -13.36 -5.89
C THR A 102 -12.67 -12.06 -6.71
N TRP A 103 -13.82 -11.45 -7.02
CA TRP A 103 -13.87 -10.13 -7.64
C TRP A 103 -13.35 -9.01 -6.72
N VAL A 104 -13.62 -9.06 -5.41
CA VAL A 104 -13.00 -8.14 -4.45
C VAL A 104 -11.48 -8.33 -4.43
N ARG A 105 -11.00 -9.58 -4.47
CA ARG A 105 -9.57 -9.88 -4.56
C ARG A 105 -8.93 -9.43 -5.88
N ASN A 106 -9.65 -9.49 -7.00
CA ASN A 106 -9.21 -8.89 -8.26
C ASN A 106 -9.08 -7.36 -8.16
N ALA A 107 -10.07 -6.70 -7.55
CA ALA A 107 -10.01 -5.25 -7.33
C ALA A 107 -8.83 -4.86 -6.42
N GLU A 108 -8.60 -5.63 -5.36
CA GLU A 108 -7.43 -5.51 -4.48
C GLU A 108 -6.13 -5.62 -5.25
N PHE A 109 -5.95 -6.61 -6.14
CA PHE A 109 -4.75 -6.72 -6.97
C PHE A 109 -4.46 -5.41 -7.72
N HIS A 110 -5.46 -4.81 -8.36
CA HIS A 110 -5.26 -3.57 -9.13
C HIS A 110 -4.95 -2.37 -8.23
N VAL A 111 -5.61 -2.23 -7.09
CA VAL A 111 -5.34 -1.14 -6.13
C VAL A 111 -3.96 -1.33 -5.48
N HIS A 112 -3.62 -2.55 -5.08
CA HIS A 112 -2.33 -2.87 -4.49
C HIS A 112 -1.20 -2.58 -5.48
N GLU A 113 -1.19 -3.20 -6.66
CA GLU A 113 -0.06 -3.12 -7.58
C GLU A 113 0.15 -1.70 -8.11
N VAL A 114 -0.95 -1.00 -8.43
CA VAL A 114 -0.84 0.32 -9.07
C VAL A 114 -0.66 1.44 -8.04
N ILE A 115 -1.36 1.37 -6.91
CA ILE A 115 -1.42 2.47 -5.95
C ILE A 115 -0.49 2.24 -4.78
N ALA A 116 -0.67 1.14 -4.04
CA ALA A 116 0.10 0.88 -2.84
C ALA A 116 1.57 0.57 -3.17
N HIS A 117 1.81 -0.21 -4.22
CA HIS A 117 3.11 -0.68 -4.64
C HIS A 117 3.78 0.31 -5.61
N LEU A 118 3.29 0.43 -6.85
CA LEU A 118 3.94 1.28 -7.86
C LEU A 118 3.91 2.77 -7.51
N LEU A 119 2.76 3.38 -7.27
CA LEU A 119 2.70 4.83 -7.01
C LEU A 119 3.39 5.20 -5.69
N ARG A 120 2.97 4.58 -4.58
CA ARG A 120 3.43 4.96 -3.24
C ARG A 120 4.80 4.38 -2.88
N GLY A 121 5.11 3.14 -3.27
CA GLY A 121 6.41 2.52 -3.01
C GLY A 121 7.48 3.01 -3.99
N HIS A 122 7.24 2.89 -5.29
CA HIS A 122 8.28 3.15 -6.30
C HIS A 122 8.36 4.60 -6.77
N LEU A 123 7.26 5.18 -7.26
CA LEU A 123 7.30 6.48 -7.92
C LEU A 123 7.58 7.61 -6.92
N MET A 124 7.06 7.50 -5.68
CA MET A 124 7.42 8.45 -4.62
C MET A 124 8.90 8.35 -4.25
N ALA A 125 9.45 7.13 -4.10
CA ALA A 125 10.88 6.95 -3.83
C ALA A 125 11.74 7.60 -4.91
N GLU A 126 11.42 7.39 -6.20
CA GLU A 126 12.15 8.04 -7.31
C GLU A 126 12.02 9.57 -7.31
N ILE A 127 10.86 10.13 -6.99
CA ILE A 127 10.68 11.59 -6.84
C ILE A 127 11.63 12.12 -5.77
N PHE A 128 11.68 11.46 -4.60
CA PHE A 128 12.58 11.85 -3.51
C PHE A 128 14.05 11.71 -3.94
N THR A 129 14.41 10.62 -4.62
CA THR A 129 15.78 10.42 -5.12
C THR A 129 16.20 11.52 -6.08
N VAL A 130 15.38 11.81 -7.10
CA VAL A 130 15.71 12.81 -8.12
C VAL A 130 15.81 14.20 -7.50
N ALA A 131 14.91 14.59 -6.60
CA ALA A 131 14.98 15.87 -5.93
C ALA A 131 16.23 15.98 -5.04
N THR A 132 16.53 14.94 -4.25
CA THR A 132 17.73 14.90 -3.38
C THR A 132 19.01 15.07 -4.20
N LEU A 133 19.16 14.32 -5.30
CA LEU A 133 20.34 14.40 -6.17
C LEU A 133 20.47 15.74 -6.91
N ARG A 134 19.36 16.45 -7.15
CA ARG A 134 19.36 17.74 -7.86
C ARG A 134 19.64 18.93 -6.94
N GLN A 135 19.15 18.87 -5.70
CA GLN A 135 19.02 20.06 -4.85
C GLN A 135 19.91 20.02 -3.60
N LEU A 136 20.32 18.85 -3.13
CA LEU A 136 21.11 18.71 -1.91
C LEU A 136 22.55 18.26 -2.25
N PRO A 137 23.60 19.02 -1.90
CA PRO A 137 24.97 18.60 -2.10
C PRO A 137 25.35 17.47 -1.14
N MET A 138 26.38 16.68 -1.49
CA MET A 138 26.80 15.51 -0.69
C MET A 138 27.20 15.83 0.76
N CYS A 139 27.61 17.07 1.04
CA CYS A 139 27.94 17.51 2.39
C CYS A 139 26.71 17.89 3.24
N HIS A 140 25.53 18.05 2.62
CA HIS A 140 24.32 18.47 3.31
C HIS A 140 23.83 17.37 4.27
N PRO A 141 23.45 17.67 5.52
CA PRO A 141 23.05 16.65 6.49
C PRO A 141 21.82 15.84 6.03
N VAL A 142 20.84 16.49 5.39
CA VAL A 142 19.69 15.79 4.80
C VAL A 142 20.08 14.86 3.65
N TYR A 143 21.10 15.21 2.84
CA TYR A 143 21.60 14.29 1.81
C TYR A 143 22.19 13.04 2.48
N LYS A 144 23.07 13.22 3.47
CA LYS A 144 23.73 12.13 4.20
C LYS A 144 22.73 11.21 4.88
N LEU A 145 21.66 11.79 5.45
CA LEU A 145 20.56 11.04 6.06
C LEU A 145 19.76 10.23 5.03
N LEU A 146 19.41 10.83 3.89
CA LEU A 146 18.49 10.20 2.94
C LEU A 146 19.15 9.26 1.95
N ILE A 147 20.42 9.46 1.58
CA ILE A 147 21.04 8.72 0.47
C ILE A 147 21.02 7.19 0.64
N PRO A 148 21.16 6.59 1.86
CA PRO A 148 21.03 5.14 2.01
C PRO A 148 19.61 4.64 1.71
N HIS A 149 18.60 5.49 1.92
CA HIS A 149 17.18 5.18 1.69
C HIS A 149 16.72 5.40 0.25
N LEU A 150 17.62 5.85 -0.63
CA LEU A 150 17.32 6.20 -2.02
C LEU A 150 18.13 5.35 -3.01
N ARG A 151 18.87 4.36 -2.50
CA ARG A 151 19.70 3.45 -3.28
C ARG A 151 18.84 2.66 -4.27
N TYR A 152 19.29 2.61 -5.52
CA TYR A 152 18.66 1.88 -6.63
C TYR A 152 17.22 2.22 -7.00
N SER A 153 16.51 3.12 -6.30
CA SER A 153 15.13 3.51 -6.62
C SER A 153 14.95 3.97 -8.08
N ILE A 154 15.88 4.78 -8.60
CA ILE A 154 15.85 5.18 -10.02
C ILE A 154 16.10 3.98 -10.94
N HIS A 155 17.06 3.12 -10.59
CA HIS A 155 17.46 1.98 -11.42
C HIS A 155 16.29 1.00 -11.59
N ILE A 156 15.66 0.58 -10.49
CA ILE A 156 14.56 -0.37 -10.53
C ILE A 156 13.34 0.20 -11.27
N ASN A 157 13.05 1.50 -11.09
CA ASN A 157 11.95 2.14 -11.80
C ASN A 157 12.21 2.26 -13.31
N VAL A 158 13.47 2.45 -13.72
CA VAL A 158 13.87 2.36 -15.14
C VAL A 158 13.67 0.95 -15.68
N LEU A 159 14.04 -0.09 -14.92
CA LEU A 159 13.79 -1.49 -15.32
C LEU A 159 12.30 -1.77 -15.45
N ALA A 160 11.48 -1.34 -14.49
CA ALA A 160 10.03 -1.49 -14.55
C ALA A 160 9.46 -0.83 -15.82
N ARG A 161 9.86 0.41 -16.13
CA ARG A 161 9.45 1.10 -17.37
C ARG A 161 9.92 0.39 -18.65
N THR A 162 11.05 -0.30 -18.59
CA THR A 162 11.66 -0.94 -19.76
C THR A 162 11.10 -2.35 -20.02
N PHE A 163 10.80 -3.11 -18.96
CA PHE A 163 10.49 -4.54 -19.08
C PHE A 163 9.09 -4.91 -18.57
N LEU A 164 8.53 -4.17 -17.61
CA LEU A 164 7.28 -4.52 -16.94
C LEU A 164 6.08 -3.76 -17.52
N ILE A 165 6.16 -2.42 -17.52
CA ILE A 165 5.09 -1.52 -17.94
C ILE A 165 5.31 -0.94 -19.34
N CYS A 166 6.24 -1.52 -20.11
CA CYS A 166 6.50 -1.18 -21.51
C CYS A 166 5.45 -1.78 -22.45
N GLN A 167 5.43 -1.32 -23.70
CA GLN A 167 4.54 -1.90 -24.72
C GLN A 167 4.82 -3.38 -24.93
N GLY A 168 3.79 -4.20 -24.75
CA GLY A 168 3.92 -5.66 -24.81
C GLY A 168 4.62 -6.28 -23.59
N GLY A 169 4.83 -5.50 -22.52
CA GLY A 169 5.28 -6.00 -21.22
C GLY A 169 4.19 -6.77 -20.48
N THR A 170 4.45 -7.15 -19.22
CA THR A 170 3.54 -7.99 -18.43
C THR A 170 2.14 -7.40 -18.27
N PHE A 171 2.02 -6.08 -18.08
CA PHE A 171 0.71 -5.44 -17.97
C PHE A 171 -0.16 -5.68 -19.22
N ASP A 172 0.40 -5.53 -20.42
CA ASP A 172 -0.34 -5.71 -21.68
C ASP A 172 -0.62 -7.19 -21.98
N ARG A 173 0.10 -8.12 -21.34
CA ARG A 173 0.06 -9.56 -21.66
C ARG A 173 -0.73 -10.41 -20.69
N ALA A 174 -0.90 -9.98 -19.44
CA ALA A 174 -1.46 -10.83 -18.38
C ALA A 174 -2.39 -10.12 -17.39
N ILE A 175 -2.49 -8.78 -17.42
CA ILE A 175 -3.25 -8.00 -16.42
C ILE A 175 -4.46 -7.34 -17.10
N ALA A 176 -5.64 -7.41 -16.48
CA ALA A 176 -6.91 -6.98 -17.10
C ALA A 176 -6.91 -5.53 -17.60
N ILE A 177 -6.26 -4.62 -16.88
CA ILE A 177 -6.29 -3.18 -17.18
C ILE A 177 -5.28 -2.77 -18.27
N GLY A 178 -4.27 -3.60 -18.54
CA GLY A 178 -3.18 -3.25 -19.45
C GLY A 178 -2.47 -1.94 -19.06
N ARG A 179 -1.65 -1.41 -19.97
CA ARG A 179 -1.01 -0.10 -19.75
C ARG A 179 -1.97 1.08 -19.78
N LYS A 180 -3.03 0.99 -20.60
CA LYS A 180 -4.01 2.08 -20.72
C LYS A 180 -4.75 2.28 -19.40
N GLY A 181 -5.25 1.20 -18.82
CA GLY A 181 -5.91 1.26 -17.52
C GLY A 181 -4.94 1.56 -16.39
N LEU A 182 -3.69 1.07 -16.44
CA LEU A 182 -2.62 1.48 -15.53
C LEU A 182 -2.45 3.01 -15.50
N ALA A 183 -2.33 3.65 -16.67
CA ALA A 183 -2.16 5.10 -16.75
C ALA A 183 -3.37 5.88 -16.21
N VAL A 184 -4.59 5.41 -16.50
CA VAL A 184 -5.82 6.01 -15.96
C VAL A 184 -5.88 5.88 -14.44
N LEU A 185 -5.60 4.67 -13.91
CA LEU A 185 -5.64 4.41 -12.48
C LEU A 185 -4.55 5.18 -11.72
N LEU A 186 -3.32 5.24 -12.26
CA LEU A 186 -2.25 6.07 -11.70
C LEU A 186 -2.65 7.54 -11.65
N LYS A 187 -3.28 8.07 -12.70
CA LYS A 187 -3.76 9.46 -12.71
C LYS A 187 -4.79 9.70 -11.61
N LYS A 188 -5.82 8.85 -11.52
CA LYS A 188 -6.85 8.95 -10.47
C LYS A 188 -6.25 8.85 -9.07
N ALA A 189 -5.34 7.90 -8.87
CA ALA A 189 -4.65 7.69 -7.60
C ALA A 189 -3.77 8.89 -7.23
N LEU A 190 -3.02 9.43 -8.20
CA LEU A 190 -2.21 10.62 -7.99
C LEU A 190 -3.11 11.79 -7.60
N GLU A 191 -4.22 12.04 -8.28
CA GLU A 191 -5.18 13.14 -7.98
C GLU A 191 -5.72 13.08 -6.54
N ASN A 192 -5.93 11.88 -6.00
CA ASN A 192 -6.45 11.65 -4.65
C ASN A 192 -5.36 11.48 -3.57
N LEU A 193 -4.08 11.35 -3.96
CA LEU A 193 -2.98 11.19 -3.01
C LEU A 193 -2.80 12.46 -2.19
N THR A 194 -2.66 12.29 -0.88
CA THR A 194 -2.41 13.40 0.05
C THR A 194 -1.29 13.07 1.01
N TYR A 195 -0.75 14.09 1.69
CA TYR A 195 0.29 13.92 2.69
C TYR A 195 -0.14 13.01 3.85
N THR A 196 -1.42 13.07 4.25
CA THR A 196 -2.04 12.14 5.20
C THR A 196 -1.82 10.68 4.81
N HIS A 197 -2.01 10.33 3.54
CA HIS A 197 -1.84 8.94 3.06
C HIS A 197 -0.39 8.45 3.10
N LEU A 198 0.59 9.35 3.16
CA LEU A 198 2.02 9.01 3.24
C LEU A 198 2.54 9.00 4.68
N CYS A 199 1.80 9.60 5.62
CA CYS A 199 2.15 9.59 7.04
C CYS A 199 1.34 8.51 7.76
N LEU A 200 1.98 7.38 8.11
CA LEU A 200 1.26 6.22 8.65
C LEU A 200 0.33 6.56 9.84
N PRO A 201 0.77 7.32 10.87
CA PRO A 201 -0.12 7.67 11.98
C PRO A 201 -1.36 8.45 11.52
N ASP A 202 -1.19 9.41 10.60
CA ASP A 202 -2.28 10.21 10.07
C ASP A 202 -3.23 9.34 9.22
N ASP A 203 -2.72 8.43 8.40
CA ASP A 203 -3.51 7.52 7.56
C ASP A 203 -4.34 6.53 8.40
N ILE A 204 -3.75 5.97 9.46
CA ILE A 204 -4.44 5.06 10.39
C ILE A 204 -5.61 5.76 11.08
N GLU A 205 -5.39 6.99 11.54
CA GLU A 205 -6.42 7.79 12.18
C GLU A 205 -7.49 8.25 11.19
N ALA A 206 -7.09 8.74 10.01
CA ALA A 206 -8.02 9.21 8.98
C ALA A 206 -8.96 8.10 8.47
N ARG A 207 -8.50 6.84 8.44
CA ARG A 207 -9.32 5.67 8.10
C ARG A 207 -10.16 5.16 9.26
N GLY A 208 -9.95 5.65 10.48
CA GLY A 208 -10.67 5.19 11.67
C GLY A 208 -10.35 3.74 12.06
N VAL A 209 -9.13 3.27 11.78
CA VAL A 209 -8.69 1.89 12.06
C VAL A 209 -7.68 1.81 13.23
N SER A 210 -7.54 2.89 14.00
CA SER A 210 -6.68 2.97 15.20
C SER A 210 -7.08 1.97 16.28
N SER A 211 -8.36 1.59 16.36
CA SER A 211 -8.90 0.64 17.34
C SER A 211 -9.13 -0.78 16.80
N LEU A 212 -8.86 -1.05 15.52
CA LEU A 212 -9.06 -2.36 14.90
C LEU A 212 -8.19 -3.42 15.60
N LEU A 213 -8.80 -4.47 16.14
CA LEU A 213 -8.06 -5.57 16.75
C LEU A 213 -7.23 -6.35 15.72
N ASP A 214 -6.12 -6.94 16.17
CA ASP A 214 -5.22 -7.80 15.39
C ASP A 214 -4.70 -7.19 14.07
N TYR A 215 -4.60 -5.86 14.01
CA TYR A 215 -4.12 -5.15 12.82
C TYR A 215 -2.61 -5.00 12.82
N HIS A 216 -1.90 -6.11 12.58
CA HIS A 216 -0.45 -6.22 12.76
C HIS A 216 0.38 -5.25 11.89
N TYR A 217 -0.09 -4.91 10.68
CA TYR A 217 0.53 -3.86 9.85
C TYR A 217 0.57 -2.52 10.58
N ARG A 218 -0.53 -2.11 11.22
CA ARG A 218 -0.57 -0.88 12.03
C ARG A 218 0.37 -0.99 13.21
N ASP A 219 0.26 -2.06 13.99
CA ASP A 219 0.96 -2.17 15.27
C ASP A 219 2.48 -2.16 15.09
N ASP A 220 2.97 -2.83 14.06
CA ASP A 220 4.40 -2.89 13.76
C ASP A 220 4.85 -1.63 13.02
N GLY A 221 4.05 -1.17 12.05
CA GLY A 221 4.33 0.04 11.29
C GLY A 221 4.44 1.29 12.15
N LEU A 222 3.57 1.46 13.16
CA LEU A 222 3.63 2.61 14.07
C LEU A 222 4.89 2.58 14.93
N LYS A 223 5.32 1.40 15.41
CA LYS A 223 6.58 1.28 16.17
C LYS A 223 7.79 1.65 15.32
N ILE A 224 7.79 1.26 14.05
CA ILE A 224 8.86 1.59 13.10
C ILE A 224 8.82 3.08 12.75
N TRP A 225 7.63 3.63 12.51
CA TRP A 225 7.45 5.07 12.31
C TRP A 225 8.05 5.86 13.48
N ASP A 226 7.71 5.51 14.71
CA ASP A 226 8.23 6.18 15.91
C ASP A 226 9.75 6.01 16.06
N ALA A 227 10.31 4.87 15.64
CA ALA A 227 11.75 4.64 15.66
C ALA A 227 12.48 5.52 14.63
N ILE A 228 11.95 5.61 13.41
CA ILE A 228 12.47 6.50 12.36
C ILE A 228 12.33 7.95 12.80
N GLU A 229 11.17 8.36 13.32
CA GLU A 229 10.94 9.74 13.76
C GLU A 229 11.90 10.16 14.87
N SER A 230 12.16 9.26 15.83
CA SER A 230 13.14 9.51 16.89
C SER A 230 14.57 9.65 16.34
N PHE A 231 14.96 8.82 15.37
CA PHE A 231 16.27 8.92 14.71
C PHE A 231 16.40 10.24 13.94
N VAL A 232 15.40 10.55 13.12
CA VAL A 232 15.33 11.79 12.34
C VAL A 232 15.35 13.02 13.26
N THR A 233 14.61 13.00 14.37
CA THR A 233 14.59 14.09 15.36
C THR A 233 15.99 14.36 15.89
N GLY A 234 16.70 13.32 16.33
CA GLY A 234 18.09 13.45 16.80
C GLY A 234 18.99 14.08 15.73
N VAL A 235 18.91 13.62 14.48
CA VAL A 235 19.74 14.16 13.40
C VAL A 235 19.36 15.61 13.08
N VAL A 236 18.09 15.91 12.94
CA VAL A 236 17.62 17.27 12.58
C VAL A 236 17.99 18.27 13.67
N GLU A 237 17.81 17.94 14.94
CA GLU A 237 18.13 18.85 16.06
C GLU A 237 19.64 19.10 16.22
N LEU A 238 20.51 18.18 15.77
CA LEU A 238 21.95 18.42 15.71
C LEU A 238 22.30 19.55 14.73
N TYR A 239 21.70 19.55 13.53
CA TYR A 239 22.07 20.48 12.46
C TYR A 239 21.18 21.73 12.38
N TYR A 240 19.94 21.69 12.88
CA TYR A 240 18.96 22.79 12.83
C TYR A 240 18.50 23.20 14.23
N GLN A 241 19.20 24.16 14.82
CA GLN A 241 18.98 24.62 16.20
C GLN A 241 17.65 25.36 16.43
N ASN A 242 16.98 25.83 15.35
CA ASN A 242 15.69 26.51 15.43
C ASN A 242 15.02 26.62 14.04
N ASN A 243 13.76 27.04 14.04
CA ASN A 243 12.96 27.23 12.81
C ASN A 243 13.59 28.21 11.81
N LEU A 244 14.35 29.21 12.27
CA LEU A 244 14.99 30.17 11.39
C LEU A 244 16.14 29.55 10.58
N ALA A 245 16.85 28.57 11.15
CA ALA A 245 17.86 27.79 10.42
C ALA A 245 17.22 27.03 9.25
N VAL A 246 16.09 26.36 9.50
CA VAL A 246 15.32 25.63 8.48
C VAL A 246 14.81 26.58 7.38
N GLN A 247 14.27 27.74 7.75
CA GLN A 247 13.75 28.73 6.80
C GLN A 247 14.83 29.36 5.92
N ARG A 248 16.07 29.49 6.43
CA ARG A 248 17.20 30.12 5.73
C ARG A 248 17.96 29.14 4.83
N ASP A 249 17.71 27.86 4.97
CA ASP A 249 18.33 26.81 4.16
C ASP A 249 17.71 26.79 2.75
N TYR A 250 18.32 27.50 1.81
CA TYR A 250 17.82 27.64 0.45
C TYR A 250 17.91 26.34 -0.36
N GLU A 251 18.82 25.42 -0.01
CA GLU A 251 18.98 24.11 -0.64
C GLU A 251 17.82 23.20 -0.22
N LEU A 252 17.51 23.17 1.09
CA LEU A 252 16.34 22.49 1.62
C LEU A 252 15.03 23.04 1.03
N GLN A 253 14.86 24.36 0.93
CA GLN A 253 13.65 24.93 0.34
C GLN A 253 13.53 24.59 -1.16
N ALA A 254 14.63 24.61 -1.91
CA ALA A 254 14.64 24.19 -3.31
C ALA A 254 14.30 22.71 -3.46
N TRP A 255 14.81 21.85 -2.57
CA TRP A 255 14.51 20.43 -2.51
C TRP A 255 13.03 20.14 -2.28
N VAL A 256 12.42 20.73 -1.26
CA VAL A 256 10.97 20.58 -0.99
C VAL A 256 10.14 21.11 -2.16
N CYS A 257 10.54 22.23 -2.75
CA CYS A 257 9.86 22.82 -3.90
C CYS A 257 9.93 21.91 -5.14
N ASP A 258 11.07 21.26 -5.40
CA ASP A 258 11.23 20.32 -6.52
C ASP A 258 10.30 19.10 -6.34
N ILE A 259 10.24 18.53 -5.12
CA ILE A 259 9.30 17.44 -4.79
C ILE A 259 7.85 17.88 -5.03
N PHE A 260 7.44 19.04 -4.51
CA PHE A 260 6.09 19.55 -4.67
C PHE A 260 5.73 19.83 -6.13
N THR A 261 6.61 20.50 -6.86
CA THR A 261 6.32 20.96 -8.23
C THR A 261 6.44 19.84 -9.27
N LYS A 262 7.44 18.95 -9.15
CA LYS A 262 7.67 17.86 -10.11
C LYS A 262 6.97 16.57 -9.72
N GLY A 263 7.00 16.20 -8.45
CA GLY A 263 6.37 14.98 -7.96
C GLY A 263 4.87 15.11 -7.79
N PHE A 264 4.42 16.17 -7.10
CA PHE A 264 3.01 16.40 -6.82
C PHE A 264 2.34 17.39 -7.78
N LEU A 265 3.02 17.75 -8.87
CA LEU A 265 2.51 18.62 -9.96
C LEU A 265 1.99 19.98 -9.45
N ALA A 266 2.62 20.52 -8.40
CA ALA A 266 2.21 21.73 -7.70
C ALA A 266 0.75 21.71 -7.20
N ARG A 267 0.19 20.51 -6.98
CA ARG A 267 -1.20 20.35 -6.57
C ARG A 267 -1.36 20.64 -5.08
N ARG A 268 -1.91 21.80 -4.76
CA ARG A 268 -2.17 22.22 -3.36
C ARG A 268 -3.09 21.27 -2.59
N THR A 269 -4.03 20.61 -3.27
CA THR A 269 -4.93 19.63 -2.61
C THR A 269 -4.22 18.36 -2.15
N SER A 270 -2.97 18.11 -2.57
CA SER A 270 -2.16 17.03 -1.99
C SER A 270 -1.79 17.29 -0.52
N GLY A 271 -1.82 18.54 -0.06
CA GLY A 271 -1.37 18.89 1.30
C GLY A 271 0.13 18.71 1.54
N ILE A 272 0.91 18.29 0.53
CA ILE A 272 2.37 18.20 0.62
C ILE A 272 2.95 19.62 0.73
N PRO A 273 3.91 19.85 1.63
CA PRO A 273 4.52 21.16 1.77
C PRO A 273 5.23 21.59 0.48
N SER A 274 5.03 22.85 0.10
CA SER A 274 5.83 23.50 -0.95
C SER A 274 7.07 24.22 -0.40
N SER A 275 7.14 24.35 0.92
CA SER A 275 8.24 24.90 1.71
C SER A 275 8.11 24.35 3.13
N ILE A 276 9.23 24.20 3.85
CA ILE A 276 9.24 23.76 5.25
C ILE A 276 9.76 24.91 6.12
N ARG A 277 9.01 25.27 7.16
CA ARG A 277 9.27 26.49 7.97
C ARG A 277 9.64 26.22 9.40
N SER A 278 9.56 24.97 9.85
CA SER A 278 9.86 24.61 11.23
C SER A 278 10.60 23.29 11.34
N VAL A 279 11.32 23.11 12.45
CA VAL A 279 12.01 21.86 12.78
C VAL A 279 11.02 20.68 12.84
N PRO A 280 9.85 20.77 13.51
CA PRO A 280 8.88 19.68 13.51
C PRO A 280 8.33 19.33 12.12
N GLU A 281 8.13 20.31 11.23
CA GLU A 281 7.71 20.04 9.85
C GLU A 281 8.79 19.27 9.09
N LEU A 282 10.07 19.62 9.27
CA LEU A 282 11.20 18.93 8.64
C LEU A 282 11.31 17.49 9.14
N ILE A 283 11.20 17.28 10.45
CA ILE A 283 11.23 15.95 11.07
C ILE A 283 10.14 15.07 10.46
N LYS A 284 8.88 15.52 10.49
CA LYS A 284 7.76 14.74 9.94
C LYS A 284 7.95 14.40 8.46
N PHE A 285 8.45 15.35 7.68
CA PHE A 285 8.67 15.15 6.24
C PHE A 285 9.77 14.13 5.94
N LEU A 286 10.88 14.18 6.68
CA LEU A 286 11.97 13.21 6.54
C LEU A 286 11.56 11.82 7.03
N THR A 287 10.83 11.74 8.15
CA THR A 287 10.24 10.47 8.64
C THR A 287 9.37 9.84 7.58
N MET A 288 8.48 10.62 6.95
CA MET A 288 7.62 10.15 5.87
C MET A 288 8.42 9.58 4.70
N ILE A 289 9.49 10.27 4.26
CA ILE A 289 10.32 9.81 3.15
C ILE A 289 11.01 8.49 3.49
N ILE A 290 11.67 8.41 4.64
CA ILE A 290 12.40 7.21 5.07
C ILE A 290 11.42 6.05 5.24
N PHE A 291 10.29 6.25 5.91
CA PHE A 291 9.26 5.21 6.07
C PHE A 291 8.70 4.74 4.73
N THR A 292 8.44 5.66 3.80
CA THR A 292 7.91 5.33 2.46
C THR A 292 8.88 4.45 1.67
N CYS A 293 10.17 4.81 1.67
CA CYS A 293 11.19 4.11 0.90
C CYS A 293 11.62 2.77 1.53
N SER A 294 11.34 2.55 2.82
CA SER A 294 11.71 1.34 3.55
C SER A 294 10.48 0.53 3.95
N ALA A 295 9.94 0.80 5.14
CA ALA A 295 8.89 0.01 5.78
C ALA A 295 7.60 -0.10 4.95
N HIS A 296 7.13 0.99 4.33
CA HIS A 296 5.95 0.94 3.46
C HIS A 296 6.17 0.00 2.28
N HIS A 297 7.28 0.16 1.54
CA HIS A 297 7.61 -0.70 0.41
C HIS A 297 7.75 -2.16 0.84
N ALA A 298 8.47 -2.45 1.93
CA ALA A 298 8.60 -3.81 2.46
C ALA A 298 7.23 -4.44 2.81
N ALA A 299 6.33 -3.69 3.47
CA ALA A 299 5.01 -4.18 3.85
C ALA A 299 4.12 -4.54 2.65
N VAL A 300 4.25 -3.82 1.53
CA VAL A 300 3.42 -4.04 0.33
C VAL A 300 4.11 -4.92 -0.71
N ASN A 301 5.44 -5.08 -0.67
CA ASN A 301 6.19 -5.89 -1.63
C ASN A 301 6.39 -7.33 -1.15
N SER A 302 6.84 -7.52 0.09
CA SER A 302 7.40 -8.80 0.56
C SER A 302 6.39 -9.94 0.71
N GLY A 303 5.08 -9.64 0.72
CA GLY A 303 4.02 -10.65 0.81
C GLY A 303 3.36 -10.99 -0.53
N GLN A 304 3.80 -10.38 -1.65
CA GLN A 304 3.14 -10.54 -2.94
C GLN A 304 3.10 -11.99 -3.41
N PHE A 305 4.24 -12.70 -3.31
CA PHE A 305 4.29 -14.09 -3.75
C PHE A 305 3.46 -14.99 -2.83
N GLU A 306 3.58 -14.86 -1.52
CA GLU A 306 2.83 -15.65 -0.54
C GLU A 306 1.32 -15.51 -0.72
N MET A 307 0.84 -14.27 -0.96
CA MET A 307 -0.58 -13.98 -1.16
C MET A 307 -1.05 -14.33 -2.57
N GLY A 308 -0.19 -14.20 -3.59
CA GLY A 308 -0.52 -14.39 -5.00
C GLY A 308 -0.26 -15.79 -5.56
N ALA A 309 0.58 -16.61 -4.89
CA ALA A 309 0.93 -17.96 -5.32
C ALA A 309 -0.31 -18.84 -5.49
N PHE A 310 -1.27 -18.71 -4.59
CA PHE A 310 -2.61 -19.24 -4.79
C PHE A 310 -3.47 -18.23 -5.57
N MET A 311 -3.38 -18.28 -6.91
CA MET A 311 -3.99 -17.30 -7.82
C MET A 311 -5.45 -16.91 -7.50
N PRO A 312 -6.36 -17.83 -7.10
CA PRO A 312 -7.74 -17.43 -6.75
C PRO A 312 -7.84 -16.41 -5.61
N ASN A 313 -6.79 -16.25 -4.78
CA ASN A 313 -6.70 -15.25 -3.72
C ASN A 313 -6.23 -13.86 -4.22
N LEU A 314 -5.60 -13.77 -5.40
CA LEU A 314 -5.12 -12.51 -5.96
C LEU A 314 -5.11 -12.53 -7.50
N PRO A 315 -6.28 -12.69 -8.15
CA PRO A 315 -6.36 -12.79 -9.60
C PRO A 315 -6.07 -11.45 -10.28
N ALA A 316 -5.09 -11.43 -11.19
CA ALA A 316 -4.71 -10.23 -11.94
C ALA A 316 -5.66 -9.87 -13.10
N SER A 317 -6.61 -10.76 -13.41
CA SER A 317 -7.55 -10.61 -14.51
C SER A 317 -8.81 -11.46 -14.30
N MET A 318 -9.88 -11.16 -15.02
CA MET A 318 -11.10 -11.96 -15.06
C MET A 318 -11.62 -12.02 -16.51
N ARG A 319 -12.00 -13.21 -16.99
CA ARG A 319 -12.37 -13.51 -18.39
C ARG A 319 -13.86 -13.41 -18.70
N LYS A 320 -14.71 -13.39 -17.68
CA LYS A 320 -16.16 -13.16 -17.79
C LYS A 320 -16.50 -11.88 -17.02
N PRO A 321 -17.57 -11.16 -17.38
CA PRO A 321 -18.00 -9.97 -16.64
C PRO A 321 -18.49 -10.36 -15.22
N PRO A 322 -18.56 -9.40 -14.28
CA PRO A 322 -19.15 -9.63 -12.97
C PRO A 322 -20.60 -10.16 -13.09
N PRO A 323 -21.03 -11.09 -12.22
CA PRO A 323 -22.39 -11.61 -12.24
C PRO A 323 -23.43 -10.52 -11.95
N THR A 324 -24.46 -10.43 -12.79
CA THR A 324 -25.55 -9.43 -12.66
C THR A 324 -26.78 -9.98 -11.94
N MET A 325 -26.75 -11.24 -11.50
CA MET A 325 -27.81 -11.92 -10.76
C MET A 325 -27.21 -13.01 -9.88
N LYS A 326 -27.98 -13.48 -8.89
CA LYS A 326 -27.60 -14.57 -7.99
C LYS A 326 -27.95 -15.96 -8.56
N ALA A 327 -27.67 -16.18 -9.84
CA ALA A 327 -27.83 -17.51 -10.42
C ALA A 327 -26.78 -18.46 -9.83
N PRO A 328 -27.10 -19.76 -9.65
CA PRO A 328 -26.12 -20.77 -9.26
C PRO A 328 -24.88 -20.73 -10.16
N VAL A 329 -23.71 -20.78 -9.54
CA VAL A 329 -22.41 -20.84 -10.22
C VAL A 329 -21.82 -22.21 -9.96
N SER A 330 -21.33 -22.90 -10.99
CA SER A 330 -20.59 -24.14 -10.81
C SER A 330 -19.09 -23.88 -10.65
N LEU A 331 -18.34 -24.89 -10.20
CA LEU A 331 -16.87 -24.85 -10.24
C LEU A 331 -16.35 -24.60 -11.67
N GLU A 332 -16.99 -25.17 -12.69
CA GLU A 332 -16.60 -24.98 -14.09
C GLU A 332 -16.79 -23.52 -14.53
N ASP A 333 -17.91 -22.89 -14.15
CA ASP A 333 -18.15 -21.47 -14.40
C ASP A 333 -17.11 -20.57 -13.72
N PHE A 334 -16.72 -20.91 -12.49
CA PHE A 334 -15.68 -20.22 -11.75
C PHE A 334 -14.32 -20.34 -12.45
N LEU A 335 -13.91 -21.57 -12.82
CA LEU A 335 -12.66 -21.84 -13.52
C LEU A 335 -12.61 -21.19 -14.90
N ASP A 336 -13.75 -21.04 -15.57
CA ASP A 336 -13.89 -20.29 -16.82
C ASP A 336 -13.74 -18.78 -16.64
N THR A 337 -14.01 -18.26 -15.44
CA THR A 337 -13.99 -16.82 -15.15
C THR A 337 -12.61 -16.32 -14.74
N ILE A 338 -11.86 -17.09 -13.95
CA ILE A 338 -10.51 -16.71 -13.48
C ILE A 338 -9.46 -16.72 -14.61
N PRO A 339 -8.27 -16.12 -14.46
CA PRO A 339 -7.23 -16.04 -15.50
C PRO A 339 -6.83 -17.38 -16.15
N GLU A 340 -6.35 -17.31 -17.39
CA GLU A 340 -5.75 -18.47 -18.07
C GLU A 340 -4.38 -18.83 -17.48
N MET A 341 -3.97 -20.09 -17.64
CA MET A 341 -2.71 -20.61 -17.10
C MET A 341 -1.47 -19.79 -17.52
N ASN A 342 -1.41 -19.34 -18.77
CA ASN A 342 -0.28 -18.54 -19.26
C ASN A 342 -0.21 -17.15 -18.60
N SER A 343 -1.36 -16.50 -18.39
CA SER A 343 -1.46 -15.20 -17.73
C SER A 343 -1.10 -15.34 -16.25
N THR A 344 -1.63 -16.37 -15.59
CA THR A 344 -1.27 -16.73 -14.22
C THR A 344 0.22 -16.99 -14.08
N SER A 345 0.81 -17.82 -14.96
CA SER A 345 2.24 -18.15 -14.92
C SER A 345 3.11 -16.90 -15.13
N GLN A 346 2.71 -15.99 -16.02
CA GLN A 346 3.46 -14.75 -16.26
C GLN A 346 3.42 -13.83 -15.03
N VAL A 347 2.26 -13.66 -14.39
CA VAL A 347 2.15 -12.86 -13.16
C VAL A 347 2.93 -13.50 -12.02
N LEU A 348 2.78 -14.81 -11.80
CA LEU A 348 3.53 -15.54 -10.76
C LEU A 348 5.05 -15.43 -10.95
N SER A 349 5.54 -15.45 -12.19
CA SER A 349 6.96 -15.25 -12.48
C SER A 349 7.44 -13.86 -12.06
N VAL A 350 6.61 -12.83 -12.24
CA VAL A 350 6.93 -11.47 -11.76
C VAL A 350 6.92 -11.43 -10.24
N LEU A 351 5.85 -11.90 -9.59
CA LEU A 351 5.75 -11.89 -8.13
C LEU A 351 6.89 -12.68 -7.45
N TRP A 352 7.35 -13.77 -8.08
CA TRP A 352 8.50 -14.53 -7.62
C TRP A 352 9.80 -13.71 -7.67
N VAL A 353 10.05 -12.99 -8.77
CA VAL A 353 11.24 -12.13 -8.91
C VAL A 353 11.20 -10.97 -7.91
N LEU A 354 10.02 -10.40 -7.68
CA LEU A 354 9.82 -9.27 -6.75
C LEU A 354 10.01 -9.65 -5.27
N ARG A 355 9.98 -10.94 -4.94
CA ARG A 355 10.20 -11.45 -3.58
C ARG A 355 11.59 -11.10 -3.02
N ASN A 356 12.54 -10.73 -3.89
CA ASN A 356 13.90 -10.30 -3.55
C ASN A 356 14.62 -11.28 -2.60
N GLU A 357 15.10 -12.40 -3.14
CA GLU A 357 15.90 -13.36 -2.37
C GLU A 357 17.28 -12.78 -2.00
N ASN A 358 17.36 -11.93 -0.97
CA ASN A 358 18.50 -11.59 -0.09
C ASN A 358 19.94 -11.41 -0.65
N PHE A 359 20.19 -11.34 -1.96
CA PHE A 359 21.57 -11.36 -2.46
C PHE A 359 22.38 -10.09 -2.14
N ASP A 360 21.73 -8.92 -2.00
CA ASP A 360 22.38 -7.64 -1.65
C ASP A 360 21.51 -6.74 -0.76
N MET A 361 20.60 -7.35 0.02
CA MET A 361 19.73 -6.60 0.91
C MET A 361 20.52 -5.93 2.05
N LYS A 362 20.18 -4.68 2.34
CA LYS A 362 20.66 -3.82 3.44
C LYS A 362 19.49 -3.51 4.38
N PRO A 363 19.37 -4.26 5.50
CA PRO A 363 18.29 -4.04 6.45
C PRO A 363 18.23 -2.59 6.96
N LEU A 364 17.03 -2.14 7.31
CA LEU A 364 16.78 -0.79 7.80
C LEU A 364 17.71 -0.46 8.96
N GLY A 365 18.44 0.64 8.85
CA GLY A 365 19.40 1.08 9.87
C GLY A 365 20.81 0.51 9.72
N GLU A 366 21.04 -0.43 8.79
CA GLU A 366 22.38 -0.91 8.43
C GLU A 366 22.94 -0.05 7.28
N TYR A 367 23.96 0.77 7.58
CA TYR A 367 24.53 1.72 6.63
C TYR A 367 26.00 1.38 6.35
N ASP A 368 26.28 0.76 5.20
CA ASP A 368 27.65 0.40 4.79
C ASP A 368 28.51 1.62 4.41
N GLU A 369 27.88 2.66 3.85
CA GLU A 369 28.56 3.86 3.39
C GLU A 369 28.60 4.92 4.51
N GLU A 370 29.81 5.25 4.99
CA GLU A 370 30.01 6.28 6.00
C GLU A 370 29.84 7.70 5.44
N HIS A 371 28.59 8.14 5.28
CA HIS A 371 28.26 9.53 4.92
C HIS A 371 28.39 10.50 6.10
N PHE A 372 27.95 10.07 7.29
CA PHE A 372 28.22 10.78 8.55
C PHE A 372 29.55 10.32 9.13
N VAL A 373 30.47 11.25 9.32
CA VAL A 373 31.79 10.98 9.92
C VAL A 373 31.89 11.51 11.34
N GLU A 374 30.99 12.42 11.71
CA GLU A 374 30.85 12.97 13.05
C GLU A 374 30.38 11.91 14.06
N GLU A 375 30.77 12.06 15.33
CA GLU A 375 30.48 11.09 16.38
C GLU A 375 29.00 11.09 16.79
N GLU A 376 28.38 12.27 16.88
CA GLU A 376 27.00 12.42 17.35
C GLU A 376 25.99 11.71 16.42
N PRO A 377 26.03 11.88 15.08
CA PRO A 377 25.18 11.08 14.18
C PRO A 377 25.45 9.57 14.27
N LYS A 378 26.71 9.13 14.45
CA LYS A 378 27.03 7.70 14.61
C LYS A 378 26.39 7.10 15.86
N GLN A 379 26.35 7.85 16.96
CA GLN A 379 25.63 7.45 18.17
C GLN A 379 24.12 7.35 17.95
N LEU A 380 23.53 8.27 17.17
CA LEU A 380 22.11 8.22 16.81
C LEU A 380 21.78 7.01 15.93
N VAL A 381 22.65 6.65 14.98
CA VAL A 381 22.51 5.40 14.20
C VAL A 381 22.52 4.18 15.12
N THR A 382 23.44 4.14 16.08
CA THR A 382 23.53 3.02 17.04
C THR A 382 22.25 2.91 17.90
N ALA A 383 21.72 4.04 18.35
CA ALA A 383 20.46 4.09 19.09
C ALA A 383 19.26 3.63 18.24
N PHE A 384 19.24 4.00 16.95
CA PHE A 384 18.22 3.56 16.00
C PHE A 384 18.27 2.05 15.78
N GLN A 385 19.45 1.48 15.55
CA GLN A 385 19.66 0.03 15.40
C GLN A 385 19.21 -0.74 16.64
N ALA A 386 19.56 -0.26 17.84
CA ALA A 386 19.13 -0.88 19.09
C ALA A 386 17.59 -0.87 19.25
N ARG A 387 16.95 0.23 18.84
CA ARG A 387 15.48 0.33 18.88
C ARG A 387 14.81 -0.62 17.87
N LEU A 388 15.36 -0.75 16.67
CA LEU A 388 14.87 -1.72 15.66
C LEU A 388 15.04 -3.16 16.14
N ALA A 389 16.17 -3.50 16.77
CA ALA A 389 16.38 -4.82 17.35
C ALA A 389 15.32 -5.15 18.42
N HIS A 390 15.01 -4.19 19.30
CA HIS A 390 13.96 -4.36 20.31
C HIS A 390 12.57 -4.56 19.69
N ILE A 391 12.25 -3.83 18.61
CA ILE A 391 10.99 -4.02 17.86
C ILE A 391 10.94 -5.44 17.26
N SER A 392 12.04 -5.91 16.66
CA SER A 392 12.15 -7.26 16.10
C SER A 392 11.90 -8.35 17.14
N GLU A 393 12.47 -8.23 18.34
CA GLU A 393 12.23 -9.15 19.45
C GLU A 393 10.73 -9.23 19.81
N GLY A 394 10.06 -8.07 19.89
CA GLY A 394 8.64 -7.98 20.15
C GLY A 394 7.78 -8.65 19.07
N ILE A 395 8.10 -8.41 17.79
CA ILE A 395 7.42 -9.01 16.64
C ILE A 395 7.60 -10.53 16.64
N LYS A 396 8.83 -11.02 16.83
CA LYS A 396 9.14 -12.45 16.90
C LYS A 396 8.36 -13.13 18.02
N LYS A 397 8.32 -12.52 19.21
CA LYS A 397 7.55 -13.05 20.35
C LYS A 397 6.05 -13.11 20.05
N ARG A 398 5.48 -12.05 19.46
CA ARG A 398 4.06 -12.01 19.04
C ARG A 398 3.76 -13.09 18.00
N ASN A 399 4.64 -13.26 17.03
CA ASN A 399 4.46 -14.20 15.93
C ASN A 399 4.50 -15.69 16.35
N MET A 400 5.15 -16.04 17.48
CA MET A 400 5.17 -17.41 17.99
C MET A 400 3.78 -17.95 18.38
N SER A 401 2.81 -17.07 18.66
CA SER A 401 1.45 -17.46 19.03
C SER A 401 0.43 -17.34 17.91
N LEU A 402 0.84 -16.92 16.70
CA LEU A 402 -0.06 -16.75 15.56
C LEU A 402 -0.04 -17.99 14.65
N GLU A 403 -1.19 -18.39 14.15
CA GLU A 403 -1.30 -19.41 13.09
C GLU A 403 -0.66 -18.94 11.79
N LEU A 404 -0.87 -17.66 11.44
CA LEU A 404 -0.24 -16.99 10.30
C LEU A 404 0.57 -15.79 10.79
N PRO A 405 1.90 -15.94 10.96
CA PRO A 405 2.78 -14.85 11.37
C PRO A 405 2.78 -13.67 10.40
N TYR A 406 2.79 -12.45 10.94
CA TYR A 406 3.04 -11.24 10.15
C TYR A 406 4.51 -10.83 10.29
N THR A 407 5.29 -11.01 9.23
CA THR A 407 6.77 -10.87 9.23
C THR A 407 7.28 -9.74 8.33
N TYR A 408 6.41 -9.11 7.53
CA TYR A 408 6.81 -8.14 6.51
C TYR A 408 7.42 -6.86 7.07
N LEU A 409 7.10 -6.54 8.33
CA LEU A 409 7.65 -5.39 9.07
C LEU A 409 8.57 -5.82 10.23
N ASP A 410 9.08 -7.06 10.23
CA ASP A 410 10.20 -7.38 11.11
C ASP A 410 11.45 -6.63 10.58
N PRO A 411 12.11 -5.75 11.34
CA PRO A 411 13.19 -4.88 10.83
C PRO A 411 14.29 -5.57 10.00
N PRO A 412 14.74 -6.80 10.32
CA PRO A 412 15.68 -7.55 9.48
C PRO A 412 15.18 -7.84 8.06
N ASN A 413 13.87 -7.79 7.82
CA ASN A 413 13.20 -8.01 6.53
C ASN A 413 12.83 -6.69 5.81
N ILE A 414 13.17 -5.53 6.39
CA ILE A 414 12.90 -4.22 5.80
C ILE A 414 14.18 -3.71 5.15
N GLU A 415 14.16 -3.51 3.83
CA GLU A 415 15.27 -2.88 3.08
C GLU A 415 15.34 -1.38 3.40
N ASN A 416 16.53 -0.78 3.37
CA ASN A 416 16.66 0.67 3.56
C ASN A 416 15.94 1.50 2.49
N SER A 417 15.79 0.97 1.28
CA SER A 417 15.34 1.69 0.09
C SER A 417 14.50 0.80 -0.84
N THR A 418 13.81 1.39 -1.81
CA THR A 418 13.05 0.66 -2.82
C THR A 418 13.97 0.14 -3.93
N THR A 419 14.41 -1.12 -3.81
CA THR A 419 15.44 -1.72 -4.69
C THR A 419 14.92 -2.77 -5.66
N ILE A 420 13.68 -3.26 -5.46
CA ILE A 420 13.03 -4.33 -6.22
C ILE A 420 11.62 -3.95 -6.60
#